data_AF-A0A3D9SXE0-F1
#
_entry.id   AF-A0A3D9SXE0-F1
#
_cell.length_a   1.000
_cell.length_b   1.000
_cell.length_c   1.000
_cell.angle_alpha   90.00
_cell.angle_beta   90.00
_cell.angle_gamma   90.00
#
_symmetry.space_group_name_H-M   'P 1'
#
loop_
_entity.id
_entity.type
_entity.pdbx_description
1 polymer ?
#
loop_
_entity_poly.entity_id
_entity_poly.type
_entity_poly.pdbx_seq_one_letter_code
_entity_poly.pdbx_strand_id
1 'polypeptide(L)' 'MSRGESHDRPDTIIDTDPDTLSRVLGAKVTLTEAVNGGRLTITGDDRAGQRLSDAARIEETAPTGTFSPP' A
#
# COMPACT_ATOMS: atom_id res chain seq x y z
N MET A 1 -1.70 22.98 3.15
CA MET A 1 -1.02 21.70 2.88
C MET A 1 -0.67 21.69 1.40
N SER A 2 0.54 22.11 1.02
CA SER A 2 0.94 22.10 -0.38
C SER A 2 1.51 20.73 -0.70
N ARG A 3 0.81 19.96 -1.54
CA ARG A 3 1.35 18.76 -2.17
C ARG A 3 2.62 19.19 -2.90
N GLY A 4 3.76 18.60 -2.55
CA GLY A 4 5.05 18.92 -3.14
C GLY A 4 4.97 18.86 -4.66
N GLU A 5 5.53 19.88 -5.29
CA GLU A 5 5.63 20.03 -6.75
C GLU A 5 6.29 18.77 -7.32
N SER A 6 5.61 18.06 -8.23
CA SER A 6 6.15 16.84 -8.86
C SER A 6 7.35 17.20 -9.72
N HIS A 7 8.55 17.08 -9.14
CA HIS A 7 9.78 16.92 -9.91
C HIS A 7 9.63 15.65 -10.73
N ASP A 8 9.76 15.78 -12.05
CA ASP A 8 9.79 14.73 -13.08
C ASP A 8 8.89 13.52 -12.84
N ARG A 9 7.76 13.51 -13.56
CA ARG A 9 6.79 12.41 -13.78
C ARG A 9 7.06 11.12 -12.95
N PRO A 10 6.19 10.78 -11.98
CA PRO A 10 6.40 9.61 -11.12
C PRO A 10 6.49 8.31 -11.94
N ASP A 11 7.35 7.39 -11.49
CA ASP A 11 7.52 6.06 -12.10
C ASP A 11 6.21 5.25 -12.09
N THR A 12 5.39 5.43 -11.06
CA THR A 12 4.10 4.77 -10.92
C THR A 12 3.11 5.66 -10.14
N ILE A 13 1.84 5.60 -10.52
CA ILE A 13 0.72 6.27 -9.85
C ILE A 13 -0.26 5.18 -9.45
N ILE A 14 -0.57 5.12 -8.16
CA ILE A 14 -1.61 4.25 -7.61
C ILE A 14 -2.81 5.12 -7.24
N ASP A 15 -3.94 4.87 -7.89
CA ASP A 15 -5.21 5.52 -7.60
C ASP A 15 -6.18 4.50 -6.99
N THR A 16 -6.68 4.80 -5.79
CA THR A 16 -7.54 3.91 -5.01
C THR A 16 -8.24 4.66 -3.89
N ASP A 17 -9.27 4.05 -3.32
CA ASP A 17 -9.94 4.57 -2.14
C ASP A 17 -9.20 4.19 -0.83
N PRO A 18 -9.37 4.97 0.26
CA PRO A 18 -8.69 4.71 1.53
C PRO A 18 -8.98 3.34 2.15
N ASP A 19 -10.18 2.78 1.94
CA ASP A 19 -10.57 1.49 2.49
C ASP A 19 -9.86 0.35 1.77
N THR A 20 -9.77 0.43 0.44
CA THR A 20 -9.02 -0.51 -0.40
C THR A 20 -7.54 -0.47 -0.08
N LEU A 21 -6.94 0.72 0.04
CA LEU A 21 -5.53 0.86 0.43
C LEU A 21 -5.25 0.20 1.79
N SER A 22 -6.09 0.46 2.80
CA SER A 22 -5.94 -0.12 4.14
C SER A 22 -6.00 -1.65 4.12
N ARG A 23 -6.84 -2.23 3.26
CA ARG A 23 -6.95 -3.70 3.09
C ARG A 23 -5.73 -4.28 2.40
N VAL A 24 -5.18 -3.59 1.40
CA VAL A 24 -3.95 -4.00 0.70
C VAL A 24 -2.75 -3.97 1.64
N LEU A 25 -2.57 -2.87 2.37
CA LEU A 25 -1.45 -2.71 3.31
C LEU A 25 -1.54 -3.68 4.50
N GLY A 26 -2.75 -3.97 4.98
CA GLY A 26 -3.01 -4.93 6.06
C GLY A 26 -3.07 -6.40 5.60
N ALA A 27 -2.61 -6.72 4.38
CA ALA A 27 -2.60 -8.08 3.82
C ALA A 27 -3.96 -8.79 3.76
N LYS A 28 -5.08 -8.06 3.83
CA LYS A 28 -6.44 -8.62 3.76
C LYS A 28 -6.88 -8.91 2.32
N VAL A 29 -6.31 -8.18 1.37
CA VAL A 29 -6.53 -8.31 -0.07
C VAL A 29 -5.19 -8.10 -0.77
N THR A 30 -4.88 -8.87 -1.81
CA THR A 30 -3.64 -8.66 -2.57
C THR A 30 -3.75 -7.44 -3.50
N LEU A 31 -2.62 -6.80 -3.83
CA LEU A 31 -2.59 -5.71 -4.81
C LEU A 31 -3.23 -6.13 -6.15
N THR A 32 -2.87 -7.31 -6.64
CA THR A 32 -3.40 -7.88 -7.89
C THR A 32 -4.91 -8.08 -7.86
N GLU A 33 -5.48 -8.54 -6.74
CA GLU A 33 -6.92 -8.67 -6.59
C GLU A 33 -7.62 -7.30 -6.58
N ALA A 34 -7.03 -6.30 -5.94
CA ALA A 34 -7.58 -4.94 -5.95
C ALA A 34 -7.57 -4.32 -7.35
N VAL A 35 -6.52 -4.58 -8.14
CA VAL A 35 -6.42 -4.18 -9.56
C VAL A 35 -7.46 -4.88 -10.41
N ASN A 36 -7.52 -6.22 -10.35
CA ASN A 36 -8.47 -7.01 -11.13
C ASN A 36 -9.93 -6.71 -10.77
N GLY A 37 -10.20 -6.34 -9.52
CA GLY A 37 -11.51 -5.93 -9.05
C GLY A 37 -11.90 -4.50 -9.42
N GLY A 38 -11.02 -3.74 -10.09
CA GLY A 38 -11.25 -2.34 -10.47
C GLY A 38 -11.34 -1.38 -9.27
N ARG A 39 -10.84 -1.79 -8.10
CA ARG A 39 -10.82 -0.97 -6.86
C ARG A 39 -9.53 -0.18 -6.70
N LEU A 40 -8.52 -0.54 -7.48
CA LEU A 40 -7.21 0.10 -7.50
C LEU A 40 -6.74 0.15 -8.95
N THR A 41 -6.20 1.28 -9.37
CA THR A 41 -5.60 1.45 -10.69
C THR A 41 -4.13 1.78 -10.53
N ILE A 42 -3.28 1.08 -11.29
CA ILE A 42 -1.85 1.38 -11.39
C ILE A 42 -1.61 1.96 -12.78
N THR A 43 -0.94 3.11 -12.84
CA THR A 43 -0.55 3.75 -14.09
C THR A 43 0.94 4.01 -14.07
N GLY A 44 1.66 3.61 -15.13
CA GLY A 44 3.12 3.72 -15.21
C GLY A 44 3.78 2.35 -15.14
N ASP A 45 4.82 2.21 -14.32
CA ASP A 45 5.51 0.93 -14.12
C ASP A 45 4.80 0.07 -13.07
N ASP A 46 4.21 -1.03 -13.53
CA ASP A 46 3.55 -2.03 -12.68
C ASP A 46 4.50 -2.71 -11.69
N ARG A 47 5.78 -2.91 -12.07
CA ARG A 47 6.80 -3.50 -11.17
C ARG A 47 7.16 -2.51 -10.07
N ALA A 48 7.21 -1.22 -10.37
CA ALA A 48 7.39 -0.19 -9.35
C ALA A 48 6.21 -0.17 -8.37
N GLY A 49 4.98 -0.32 -8.87
CA GLY A 49 3.78 -0.44 -8.04
C GLY A 49 3.78 -1.67 -7.12
N GLN A 50 4.20 -2.83 -7.64
CA GLN A 50 4.36 -4.04 -6.85
C GLN A 50 5.43 -3.87 -5.76
N ARG A 51 6.61 -3.36 -6.12
CA ARG A 51 7.70 -3.09 -5.16
C ARG A 51 7.29 -2.14 -4.05
N LEU A 52 6.54 -1.08 -4.39
CA LEU A 52 6.04 -0.12 -3.41
C LEU A 52 5.07 -0.80 -2.45
N SER A 53 4.16 -1.63 -2.98
CA SER A 53 3.16 -2.33 -2.15
C SER A 53 3.80 -3.35 -1.21
N ASP A 54 4.81 -4.08 -1.69
CA ASP A 54 5.58 -5.01 -0.87
C ASP A 54 6.36 -4.27 0.24
N ALA A 55 6.96 -3.10 -0.07
CA ALA A 55 7.68 -2.28 0.89
C ALA A 55 6.77 -1.58 1.91
N ALA A 56 5.52 -1.26 1.54
CA ALA A 56 4.56 -0.56 2.38
C ALA A 56 3.72 -1.51 3.26
N ARG A 57 3.86 -2.83 3.09
CA ARG A 57 3.09 -3.82 3.83
C ARG A 57 3.29 -3.63 5.33
N ILE A 58 2.19 -3.46 6.05
CA ILE A 58 2.22 -3.37 7.50
C ILE A 58 2.26 -4.82 7.97
N GLU A 59 3.44 -5.30 8.37
CA GLU A 59 3.51 -6.51 9.17
C GLU A 59 2.70 -6.22 10.42
N GLU A 60 1.64 -7.00 10.65
CA GLU A 60 0.95 -6.98 11.92
C GLU A 60 1.99 -7.39 12.96
N THR A 61 2.62 -6.40 13.59
CA THR A 61 3.40 -6.60 14.80
C THR A 61 2.46 -7.33 15.73
N ALA A 62 2.71 -8.64 15.89
CA ALA A 62 1.98 -9.47 16.84
C ALA A 62 1.89 -8.70 18.16
N PRO A 63 0.77 -8.78 18.90
CA PRO A 63 0.64 -8.09 20.18
C PRO A 63 1.86 -8.48 21.02
N THR A 64 2.73 -7.49 21.22
CA THR A 64 3.97 -7.65 21.97
C THR A 64 3.58 -8.28 23.29
N GLY A 65 4.13 -9.47 23.54
CA GLY A 65 3.74 -10.33 24.65
C GLY A 65 3.60 -9.55 25.95
N THR A 66 2.59 -9.93 26.71
CA THR A 66 2.28 -9.51 28.07
C THR A 66 3.56 -9.20 28.84
N PHE A 67 3.88 -7.92 29.01
CA PHE A 67 4.94 -7.49 29.91
C PHE A 67 4.44 -7.77 31.34
N SER A 68 4.93 -8.85 31.96
CA SER A 68 4.66 -9.17 33.36
C SER A 68 5.82 -8.62 34.19
N PRO A 69 5.62 -7.55 34.99
CA PRO A 69 6.66 -7.06 35.89
C PRO A 69 6.82 -8.01 37.10
N PRO A 70 8.00 -7.99 37.76
CA PRO A 70 8.32 -8.82 38.92
C PRO A 70 7.56 -8.43 40.19
#